data_AF-A0A1Q9PE54-F1
#
_entry.id   AF-A0A1Q9PE54-F1
#
_cell.length_a   1.000
_cell.length_b   1.000
_cell.length_c   1.000
_cell.angle_alpha   90.00
_cell.angle_beta   90.00
_cell.angle_gamma   90.00
#
_symmetry.space_group_name_H-M   'P 1'
#
loop_
_entity.id
_entity.type
_entity.pdbx_description
1 polymer ?
#
loop_
_entity_poly.entity_id
_entity_poly.type
_entity_poly.pdbx_seq_one_letter_code
_entity_poly.pdbx_strand_id
1 'polypeptide(L)'
;NMDDGVDSKFIEPGYQAALADYKLRQKIDDKVPLLWAKWLLGVSEYIKGDVSTSLKTLEETAKLALEEPEDKGLAAWSDMMVIKFQLKSEMITKEDATRKIKKVEKVLKKLDDKYGLSALKQIQNS
;
A
#
# COMPACT_ATOMS: atom_id res chain seq x y z
N ASN A 1 13.33 5.86 4.14
CA ASN A 1 11.88 6.04 3.94
C ASN A 1 11.58 6.16 2.46
N MET A 2 10.69 5.32 1.93
CA MET A 2 10.35 5.20 0.49
C MET A 2 9.70 6.48 -0.10
N ASP A 3 9.40 7.45 0.76
CA ASP A 3 8.52 8.59 0.57
C ASP A 3 9.17 9.94 0.97
N ASP A 4 10.28 9.92 1.72
CA ASP A 4 10.97 11.15 2.19
C ASP A 4 12.03 11.65 1.18
N GLY A 5 12.03 11.10 -0.04
CA GLY A 5 13.06 11.37 -1.06
C GLY A 5 12.52 11.50 -2.48
N VAL A 6 11.20 11.63 -2.66
CA VAL A 6 10.63 11.89 -3.98
C VAL A 6 10.85 13.38 -4.30
N ASP A 7 11.68 13.64 -5.31
CA ASP A 7 11.85 14.99 -5.84
C ASP A 7 10.50 15.52 -6.34
N SER A 8 10.15 16.73 -5.91
CA SER A 8 8.84 17.34 -6.16
C SER A 8 8.49 17.43 -7.65
N LYS A 9 9.50 17.50 -8.53
CA LYS A 9 9.28 17.51 -9.99
C LYS A 9 8.72 16.18 -10.53
N PHE A 10 8.80 15.10 -9.77
CA PHE A 10 8.30 13.77 -10.16
C PHE A 10 6.97 13.39 -9.51
N ILE A 11 6.45 14.18 -8.55
CA ILE A 11 5.18 13.86 -7.86
C ILE A 11 4.03 13.77 -8.87
N GLU A 12 3.83 14.83 -9.67
CA GLU A 12 2.72 14.86 -10.64
C GLU A 12 2.93 13.86 -11.79
N PRO A 13 4.11 13.77 -12.45
CA PRO A 13 4.35 12.74 -13.46
C PRO A 13 4.16 11.30 -12.93
N GLY A 14 4.61 11.02 -11.71
CA GLY A 14 4.47 9.70 -11.08
C GLY A 14 3.01 9.35 -10.83
N TYR A 15 2.24 10.31 -10.30
CA TYR A 15 0.79 10.14 -10.11
C TYR A 15 0.07 9.89 -11.45
N GLN A 16 0.37 10.68 -12.49
CA GLN A 16 -0.26 10.50 -13.80
C GLN A 16 0.10 9.14 -14.43
N ALA A 17 1.33 8.66 -14.25
CA ALA A 17 1.73 7.33 -14.71
C ALA A 17 0.95 6.22 -13.99
N ALA A 18 0.82 6.28 -12.65
CA ALA A 18 0.05 5.30 -11.87
C ALA A 18 -1.44 5.31 -12.27
N LEU A 19 -2.02 6.49 -12.46
CA LEU A 19 -3.41 6.63 -12.91
C LEU A 19 -3.63 6.06 -14.32
N ALA A 20 -2.67 6.28 -15.23
CA ALA A 20 -2.73 5.75 -16.59
C ALA A 20 -2.62 4.21 -16.62
N ASP A 21 -1.71 3.62 -15.83
CA ASP A 21 -1.55 2.17 -15.68
C ASP A 21 -2.83 1.52 -15.11
N TYR A 22 -3.41 2.10 -14.07
CA TYR A 22 -4.69 1.62 -13.51
C TYR A 22 -5.81 1.64 -14.56
N LYS A 23 -6.00 2.78 -15.25
CA LYS A 23 -7.00 2.90 -16.32
C LYS A 23 -6.78 1.93 -17.48
N LEU A 24 -5.52 1.66 -17.84
CA LEU A 24 -5.20 0.71 -18.89
C LEU A 24 -5.61 -0.70 -18.48
N ARG A 25 -5.21 -1.14 -17.28
CA ARG A 25 -5.54 -2.48 -16.76
C ARG A 25 -7.04 -2.68 -16.57
N GLN A 26 -7.77 -1.65 -16.16
CA GLN A 26 -9.24 -1.68 -16.13
C GLN A 26 -9.85 -1.94 -17.50
N LYS A 27 -9.30 -1.34 -18.56
CA LYS A 27 -9.81 -1.51 -19.93
C LYS A 27 -9.56 -2.89 -20.51
N ILE A 28 -8.46 -3.54 -20.10
CA ILE A 28 -8.07 -4.87 -20.59
C ILE A 28 -8.53 -6.01 -19.67
N ASP A 29 -9.25 -5.69 -18.58
CA ASP A 29 -9.77 -6.64 -17.58
C ASP A 29 -8.71 -7.58 -16.98
N ASP A 30 -7.50 -7.07 -16.79
CA ASP A 30 -6.36 -7.84 -16.29
C ASP A 30 -6.34 -7.84 -14.75
N LYS A 31 -7.13 -8.74 -14.13
CA LYS A 31 -7.51 -8.68 -12.71
C LYS A 31 -6.36 -8.57 -11.70
N VAL A 32 -5.38 -9.45 -11.75
CA VAL A 32 -4.27 -9.45 -10.76
C VAL A 32 -3.38 -8.22 -10.95
N PRO A 33 -2.91 -7.92 -12.17
CA PRO A 33 -2.28 -6.63 -12.48
C PRO A 33 -3.14 -5.43 -12.05
N LEU A 34 -4.46 -5.47 -12.24
CA LEU A 34 -5.33 -4.35 -11.90
C LEU A 34 -5.25 -4.00 -10.41
N LEU A 35 -5.25 -5.00 -9.51
CA LEU A 35 -5.12 -4.74 -8.08
C LEU A 35 -3.75 -4.15 -7.71
N TRP A 36 -2.67 -4.64 -8.33
CA TRP A 36 -1.34 -4.06 -8.14
C TRP A 36 -1.27 -2.60 -8.61
N ALA A 37 -1.91 -2.27 -9.73
CA ALA A 37 -1.98 -0.89 -10.21
C ALA A 37 -2.84 0.00 -9.31
N LYS A 38 -3.93 -0.54 -8.75
CA LYS A 38 -4.73 0.16 -7.74
C LYS A 38 -3.91 0.46 -6.48
N TRP A 39 -3.11 -0.50 -6.02
CA TRP A 39 -2.19 -0.31 -4.90
C TRP A 39 -1.17 0.81 -5.18
N LEU A 40 -0.53 0.77 -6.36
CA LEU A 40 0.41 1.82 -6.81
C LEU A 40 -0.24 3.20 -6.85
N LEU A 41 -1.46 3.30 -7.38
CA LEU A 41 -2.24 4.53 -7.38
C LEU A 41 -2.45 5.06 -5.95
N GLY A 42 -2.86 4.18 -5.02
CA GLY A 42 -3.03 4.56 -3.61
C GLY A 42 -1.75 5.09 -2.97
N VAL A 43 -0.58 4.51 -3.28
CA VAL A 43 0.72 5.03 -2.83
C VAL A 43 1.02 6.40 -3.46
N SER A 44 0.76 6.59 -4.74
CA SER A 44 0.98 7.87 -5.44
C SER A 44 0.05 8.98 -4.95
N GLU A 45 -1.19 8.67 -4.56
CA GLU A 45 -2.12 9.62 -3.93
C GLU A 45 -1.56 10.18 -2.63
N TYR A 46 -0.95 9.33 -1.79
CA TYR A 46 -0.27 9.78 -0.57
C TYR A 46 0.92 10.69 -0.86
N ILE A 47 1.78 10.31 -1.81
CA ILE A 47 2.96 11.10 -2.22
C ILE A 47 2.54 12.47 -2.75
N LYS A 48 1.39 12.56 -3.41
CA LYS A 48 0.78 13.82 -3.86
C LYS A 48 0.17 14.65 -2.73
N GLY A 49 0.08 14.10 -1.52
CA GLY A 49 -0.48 14.75 -0.34
C GLY A 49 -1.96 14.48 -0.10
N ASP A 50 -2.61 13.63 -0.91
CA ASP A 50 -4.00 13.23 -0.71
C ASP A 50 -4.11 11.97 0.15
N VAL A 51 -3.94 12.16 1.46
CA VAL A 51 -3.94 11.08 2.45
C VAL A 51 -5.29 10.36 2.49
N SER A 52 -6.40 11.10 2.42
CA SER A 52 -7.75 10.53 2.55
C SER A 52 -8.07 9.59 1.40
N THR A 53 -7.82 10.02 0.15
CA THR A 53 -8.02 9.20 -1.04
C THR A 53 -7.08 8.00 -1.01
N SER A 54 -5.81 8.20 -0.66
CA SER A 54 -4.82 7.12 -0.55
C SER A 54 -5.27 5.99 0.39
N LEU A 55 -5.68 6.34 1.61
CA LEU A 55 -6.11 5.36 2.61
C LEU A 55 -7.31 4.57 2.10
N LYS A 56 -8.31 5.26 1.53
CA LYS A 56 -9.48 4.60 0.94
C LYS A 56 -9.08 3.65 -0.19
N THR A 57 -8.24 4.10 -1.12
CA THR A 57 -7.77 3.30 -2.26
C THR A 57 -7.06 2.04 -1.80
N LEU A 58 -6.16 2.15 -0.81
CA LEU A 58 -5.39 1.04 -0.28
C LEU A 58 -6.26 0.06 0.54
N GLU A 59 -7.18 0.55 1.36
CA GLU A 59 -8.12 -0.29 2.12
C GLU A 59 -9.06 -1.07 1.19
N GLU A 60 -9.58 -0.43 0.15
CA GLU A 60 -10.37 -1.12 -0.87
C GLU A 60 -9.54 -2.16 -1.63
N THR A 61 -8.27 -1.87 -1.92
CA THR A 61 -7.37 -2.81 -2.58
C THR A 61 -7.11 -4.02 -1.69
N ALA A 62 -6.88 -3.82 -0.39
CA ALA A 62 -6.72 -4.90 0.58
C ALA A 62 -7.96 -5.79 0.63
N LYS A 63 -9.16 -5.19 0.64
CA LYS A 63 -10.43 -5.92 0.66
C LYS A 63 -10.60 -6.79 -0.59
N LEU A 64 -10.37 -6.23 -1.78
CA LEU A 64 -10.49 -6.96 -3.04
C LEU A 64 -9.45 -8.09 -3.13
N ALA A 65 -8.21 -7.82 -2.72
CA ALA A 65 -7.14 -8.82 -2.71
C ALA A 65 -7.40 -10.00 -1.75
N LEU A 66 -8.28 -9.83 -0.75
CA LEU A 66 -8.69 -10.92 0.14
C LEU A 66 -9.78 -11.83 -0.46
N GLU A 67 -10.45 -11.39 -1.53
CA GLU A 67 -11.44 -12.19 -2.24
C GLU A 67 -10.75 -13.31 -3.05
N GLU A 68 -9.47 -13.14 -3.41
CA GLU A 68 -8.66 -14.09 -4.17
C GLU A 68 -7.53 -14.70 -3.31
N PRO A 69 -7.45 -16.04 -3.14
CA PRO A 69 -6.45 -16.67 -2.27
C PRO A 69 -4.98 -16.38 -2.61
N GLU A 70 -4.66 -16.18 -3.89
CA GLU A 70 -3.36 -15.85 -4.45
C GLU A 70 -2.87 -14.44 -4.10
N ASP A 71 -3.80 -13.52 -3.83
CA ASP A 71 -3.51 -12.09 -3.62
C ASP A 71 -3.38 -11.71 -2.14
N LYS A 72 -3.35 -12.69 -1.24
CA LYS A 72 -3.10 -12.47 0.20
C LYS A 72 -1.81 -11.70 0.48
N GLY A 73 -0.81 -11.83 -0.40
CA GLY A 73 0.40 -11.01 -0.35
C GLY A 73 0.07 -9.54 -0.55
N LEU A 74 -0.64 -9.21 -1.63
CA LEU A 74 -1.05 -7.83 -1.94
C LEU A 74 -1.95 -7.24 -0.85
N ALA A 75 -2.85 -8.04 -0.25
CA ALA A 75 -3.63 -7.60 0.89
C ALA A 75 -2.73 -7.18 2.07
N ALA A 76 -1.72 -7.99 2.40
CA ALA A 76 -0.75 -7.67 3.46
C ALA A 76 0.10 -6.43 3.14
N TRP A 77 0.52 -6.24 1.88
CA TRP A 77 1.21 -5.04 1.43
C TRP A 77 0.34 -3.79 1.52
N SER A 78 -0.94 -3.91 1.18
CA SER A 78 -1.93 -2.83 1.28
C SER A 78 -2.14 -2.41 2.74
N ASP A 79 -2.40 -3.37 3.63
CA ASP A 79 -2.55 -3.12 5.07
C ASP A 79 -1.29 -2.49 5.67
N MET A 80 -0.11 -2.93 5.25
CA MET A 80 1.16 -2.36 5.70
C MET A 80 1.30 -0.89 5.32
N MET A 81 0.91 -0.50 4.10
CA MET A 81 0.95 0.89 3.67
C MET A 81 -0.07 1.76 4.40
N VAL A 82 -1.28 1.24 4.64
CA VAL A 82 -2.30 1.91 5.46
C VAL A 82 -1.77 2.20 6.86
N ILE A 83 -1.16 1.21 7.52
CA ILE A 83 -0.57 1.40 8.86
C ILE A 83 0.51 2.48 8.83
N LYS A 84 1.42 2.40 7.85
CA LYS A 84 2.52 3.36 7.72
C LYS A 84 2.00 4.78 7.52
N PHE A 85 1.03 4.97 6.65
CA PHE A 85 0.46 6.30 6.34
C PHE A 85 -0.36 6.84 7.51
N GLN A 86 -1.16 6.00 8.17
CA GLN A 86 -1.87 6.38 9.39
C GLN A 86 -0.91 6.81 10.52
N LEU A 87 0.24 6.12 10.68
CA LEU A 87 1.27 6.53 11.64
C LEU A 87 1.91 7.87 11.27
N LYS A 88 2.32 8.03 10.01
CA LYS A 88 2.96 9.29 9.53
C LYS A 88 2.02 10.49 9.58
N SER A 89 0.72 10.27 9.42
CA SER A 89 -0.31 11.30 9.51
C SER A 89 -0.93 11.42 10.92
N GLU A 90 -0.34 10.78 11.94
CA GLU A 90 -0.76 10.84 13.34
C GLU A 90 -2.24 10.42 13.58
N MET A 91 -2.79 9.58 12.70
CA MET A 91 -4.18 9.11 12.76
C MET A 91 -4.39 7.92 13.70
N ILE A 92 -3.31 7.22 14.07
CA ILE A 92 -3.33 6.09 15.00
C ILE A 92 -2.15 6.16 15.95
N THR A 93 -2.28 5.51 17.12
CA THR A 93 -1.19 5.38 18.09
C THR A 93 -0.17 4.33 17.68
N LYS A 94 1.04 4.37 18.28
CA LYS A 94 2.05 3.32 18.09
C LYS A 94 1.57 1.96 18.60
N GLU A 95 0.77 1.94 19.66
CA GLU A 95 0.14 0.74 20.21
C GLU A 95 -0.87 0.13 19.22
N ASP A 96 -1.72 0.95 18.62
CA ASP A 96 -2.68 0.52 17.59
C ASP A 96 -1.98 -0.03 16.36
N ALA A 97 -0.95 0.67 15.88
CA ALA A 97 -0.13 0.22 14.77
C ALA A 97 0.53 -1.13 15.10
N THR A 98 1.08 -1.30 16.31
CA THR A 98 1.70 -2.56 16.73
C THR A 98 0.72 -3.73 16.68
N ARG A 99 -0.54 -3.52 17.09
CA ARG A 99 -1.59 -4.56 16.99
C ARG A 99 -1.89 -4.93 15.54
N LYS A 100 -1.99 -3.93 14.65
CA LYS A 100 -2.24 -4.15 13.23
C LYS A 100 -1.05 -4.84 12.53
N ILE A 101 0.18 -4.42 12.83
CA ILE A 101 1.44 -4.97 12.29
C ILE A 101 1.56 -6.47 12.56
N LYS A 102 1.19 -6.95 13.76
CA LYS A 102 1.22 -8.39 14.08
C LYS A 102 0.35 -9.24 13.14
N LYS A 103 -0.76 -8.69 12.63
CA LYS A 103 -1.63 -9.38 11.68
C LYS A 103 -0.95 -9.51 10.32
N VAL A 104 -0.37 -8.41 9.83
CA VAL A 104 0.41 -8.36 8.58
C VAL A 104 1.61 -9.31 8.64
N GLU A 105 2.38 -9.27 9.72
CA GLU A 105 3.57 -10.11 9.93
C GLU A 105 3.24 -11.61 9.82
N LYS A 106 2.10 -12.04 10.38
CA LYS A 106 1.65 -13.43 10.31
C LYS A 106 1.37 -13.88 8.88
N VAL A 107 0.83 -13.00 8.04
CA VAL A 107 0.58 -13.30 6.63
C VAL A 107 1.90 -13.38 5.87
N LEU A 108 2.77 -12.37 6.01
CA LEU A 108 4.05 -12.32 5.31
C LEU A 108 4.96 -13.51 5.67
N LYS A 109 4.99 -13.94 6.94
CA LYS A 109 5.71 -15.15 7.37
C LYS A 109 5.19 -16.42 6.69
N LYS A 110 3.88 -16.55 6.50
CA LYS A 110 3.30 -17.71 5.81
C LYS A 110 3.63 -17.75 4.32
N LEU A 111 3.84 -16.57 3.73
CA LEU A 111 4.18 -16.42 2.32
C LEU A 111 5.70 -16.47 2.04
N ASP A 112 6.53 -16.60 3.08
CA ASP A 112 8.00 -16.42 3.01
C ASP A 112 8.42 -15.10 2.32
N ASP A 113 7.63 -14.03 2.53
CA ASP A 113 7.89 -12.72 1.92
C ASP A 113 8.96 -11.95 2.71
N LYS A 114 10.22 -12.21 2.37
CA LYS A 114 11.39 -11.60 3.01
C LYS A 114 11.44 -10.09 2.81
N TYR A 115 10.95 -9.59 1.68
CA TYR A 115 10.94 -8.16 1.38
C TYR A 115 9.89 -7.44 2.23
N GLY A 116 8.68 -7.99 2.30
CA GLY A 116 7.60 -7.47 3.13
C GLY A 116 7.99 -7.47 4.61
N LEU A 117 8.61 -8.55 5.11
CA LEU A 117 9.08 -8.61 6.51
C LEU A 117 10.15 -7.56 6.82
N SER A 118 11.07 -7.30 5.88
CA SER A 118 12.07 -6.24 6.01
C SER A 118 11.42 -4.85 6.05
N ALA A 119 10.46 -4.58 5.17
CA ALA A 119 9.72 -3.32 5.14
C ALA A 119 8.90 -3.10 6.42
N LEU A 120 8.24 -4.16 6.92
CA LEU A 120 7.46 -4.10 8.15
C LEU A 120 8.31 -3.73 9.37
N LYS A 121 9.54 -4.24 9.44
CA LYS A 121 10.51 -3.89 10.50
C LYS A 121 10.91 -2.42 10.45
N GLN A 122 10.99 -1.81 9.27
CA GLN A 122 11.28 -0.37 9.14
C GLN A 122 10.13 0.48 9.70
N ILE A 123 8.88 0.08 9.47
CA ILE A 123 7.70 0.76 10.01
C ILE A 123 7.68 0.68 11.53
N GLN A 124 8.00 -0.48 12.12
CA GLN A 124 8.06 -0.66 13.57
C GLN A 124 9.09 0.24 14.26
N ASN A 125 10.16 0.61 13.56
CA ASN A 125 11.26 1.43 14.09
C ASN A 125 11.10 2.93 13.80
N SER A 126 10.02 3.33 13.11
CA SER A 126 9.66 4.73 12.85
C SER A 126 8.82 5.29 14.01
#